data_AF-A0AAV9ELG6-F1
#
_entry.id   AF-A0AAV9ELG6-F1
#
_cell.length_a   1.000
_cell.length_b   1.000
_cell.length_c   1.000
_cell.angle_alpha   90.00
_cell.angle_beta   90.00
_cell.angle_gamma   90.00
#
_symmetry.space_group_name_H-M   'P 1'
#
loop_
_entity.id
_entity.type
_entity.pdbx_description
1 polymer ?
#
loop_
_entity_poly.entity_id
_entity_poly.type
_entity_poly.pdbx_seq_one_letter_code
_entity_poly.pdbx_strand_id
1 'polypeptide(L)'
;MVVDQGIKKDLNQAHEDRRRDHQIEAPLPSISDVLRDHPGHVILDSDEVRLFGVRANPVEPPRSLRPKKLYFLVELPKAPDRGVRRARSGALHVGAKERLEGLMLSRRSVSDLASVAGRSGRRVCFSEGGGGGSGGGAVRLKMRLPKAEVEKVVEASADASEAAERIVRLCMEGGGVNDK
;
A
#
# COMPACT_ATOMS: atom_id res chain seq x y z
N MET A 1 -24.08 60.70 -57.82
CA MET A 1 -23.12 59.96 -56.97
C MET A 1 -23.87 58.99 -56.06
N VAL A 2 -24.29 57.81 -56.53
CA VAL A 2 -24.76 56.74 -55.62
C VAL A 2 -24.54 55.37 -56.28
N VAL A 3 -23.29 54.93 -56.41
CA VAL A 3 -22.99 53.52 -56.69
C VAL A 3 -21.71 53.16 -55.93
N ASP A 4 -21.82 52.91 -54.63
CA ASP A 4 -20.65 52.42 -53.86
C ASP A 4 -21.00 51.68 -52.56
N GLN A 5 -22.27 51.38 -52.32
CA GLN A 5 -22.72 50.73 -51.08
C GLN A 5 -23.09 49.24 -51.23
N GLY A 6 -23.08 48.69 -52.45
CA GLY A 6 -23.38 47.27 -52.70
C GLY A 6 -22.18 46.35 -52.50
N ILE A 7 -21.03 46.69 -53.10
CA ILE A 7 -19.87 45.79 -53.19
C ILE A 7 -19.21 45.53 -51.81
N LYS A 8 -19.30 46.50 -50.88
CA LYS A 8 -18.71 46.38 -49.53
C LYS A 8 -19.52 45.46 -48.61
N LYS A 9 -20.78 45.20 -48.90
CA LYS A 9 -21.63 44.32 -48.07
C LYS A 9 -21.34 42.85 -48.37
N ASP A 10 -21.16 42.51 -49.64
CA ASP A 10 -20.94 41.13 -50.07
C ASP A 10 -19.55 40.61 -49.66
N LEU A 11 -18.54 41.49 -49.63
CA LEU A 11 -17.18 41.13 -49.22
C LEU A 11 -17.05 40.86 -47.71
N ASN A 12 -17.82 41.57 -46.89
CA ASN A 12 -17.86 41.33 -45.44
C ASN A 12 -18.66 40.06 -45.09
N GLN A 13 -19.70 39.75 -45.87
CA GLN A 13 -20.50 38.53 -45.69
C GLN A 13 -19.67 37.26 -45.96
N ALA A 14 -18.85 37.26 -47.01
CA ALA A 14 -17.99 36.13 -47.38
C ALA A 14 -16.87 35.84 -46.36
N HIS A 15 -16.40 36.87 -45.63
CA HIS A 15 -15.40 36.70 -44.57
C HIS A 15 -15.98 36.10 -43.28
N GLU A 16 -17.26 36.38 -42.99
CA GLU A 16 -18.00 35.81 -41.86
C GLU A 16 -18.43 34.35 -42.09
N ASP A 17 -18.75 33.96 -43.33
CA ASP A 17 -19.08 32.56 -43.66
C ASP A 17 -17.88 31.61 -43.46
N ARG A 18 -16.65 32.01 -43.85
CA ARG A 18 -15.44 31.19 -43.59
C ARG A 18 -15.14 30.96 -42.10
N ARG A 19 -15.62 31.82 -41.20
CA ARG A 19 -15.39 31.68 -39.76
C ARG A 19 -16.33 30.66 -39.10
N ARG A 20 -17.43 30.30 -39.76
CA ARG A 20 -18.40 29.31 -39.24
C ARG A 20 -17.99 27.86 -39.52
N ASP A 21 -17.05 27.63 -40.43
CA ASP A 21 -16.59 26.29 -40.82
C ASP A 21 -15.60 25.65 -39.81
N HIS A 22 -15.21 26.36 -38.75
CA HIS A 22 -14.26 25.87 -37.74
C HIS A 22 -14.92 25.45 -36.43
N GLN A 23 -16.25 25.59 -36.30
CA GLN A 23 -17.00 25.05 -35.17
C GLN A 23 -17.35 23.58 -35.43
N ILE A 24 -16.34 22.74 -35.62
CA ILE A 24 -16.53 21.29 -35.52
C ILE A 24 -16.62 20.99 -34.02
N GLU A 25 -17.81 21.15 -33.42
CA GLU A 25 -18.11 20.49 -32.16
C GLU A 25 -18.17 18.98 -32.45
N ALA A 26 -17.01 18.33 -32.38
CA ALA A 26 -16.96 16.87 -32.39
C ALA A 26 -17.81 16.36 -31.21
N PRO A 27 -18.73 15.41 -31.44
CA PRO A 27 -19.52 14.82 -30.35
C PRO A 27 -18.58 14.28 -29.27
N LEU A 28 -18.82 14.66 -28.01
CA LEU A 28 -18.06 14.11 -26.89
C LEU A 28 -18.31 12.59 -26.85
N PRO A 29 -17.27 11.76 -26.93
CA PRO A 29 -17.45 10.30 -26.89
C PRO A 29 -18.07 9.90 -25.55
N SER A 30 -19.04 8.99 -25.61
CA SER A 30 -19.61 8.44 -24.38
C SER A 30 -18.59 7.54 -23.70
N ILE A 31 -18.63 7.47 -22.36
CA ILE A 31 -17.73 6.59 -21.59
C ILE A 31 -17.91 5.14 -22.05
N SER A 32 -19.16 4.74 -22.33
CA SER A 32 -19.46 3.41 -22.85
C SER A 32 -18.80 3.10 -24.18
N ASP A 33 -18.64 4.08 -25.08
CA ASP A 33 -18.00 3.84 -26.37
C ASP A 33 -16.50 3.59 -26.20
N VAL A 34 -15.84 4.42 -25.37
CA VAL A 34 -14.41 4.26 -25.05
C VAL A 34 -14.14 2.94 -24.34
N LEU A 35 -15.02 2.51 -23.43
CA LEU A 35 -14.88 1.24 -22.71
C LEU A 35 -15.16 0.01 -23.59
N ARG A 36 -15.94 0.15 -24.67
CA ARG A 36 -16.15 -0.93 -25.65
C ARG A 36 -14.88 -1.24 -26.42
N ASP A 37 -14.12 -0.21 -26.79
CA ASP A 37 -12.86 -0.35 -27.51
C ASP A 37 -11.73 -0.91 -26.62
N HIS A 38 -11.85 -0.74 -25.30
CA HIS A 38 -10.83 -1.13 -24.32
C HIS A 38 -11.42 -1.95 -23.15
N PRO A 39 -11.64 -3.26 -23.32
CA PRO A 39 -12.15 -4.12 -22.26
C PRO A 39 -11.14 -4.23 -21.10
N GLY A 40 -11.65 -4.33 -19.87
CA GLY A 40 -10.82 -4.46 -18.66
C GLY A 40 -10.15 -3.16 -18.18
N HIS A 41 -10.36 -2.06 -18.91
CA HIS A 41 -9.89 -0.74 -18.50
C HIS A 41 -10.97 0.01 -17.71
N VAL A 42 -10.54 0.98 -16.92
CA VAL A 42 -11.40 1.84 -16.12
C VAL A 42 -11.05 3.29 -16.43
N ILE A 43 -12.08 4.14 -16.55
CA ILE A 43 -11.90 5.58 -16.71
C ILE A 43 -11.92 6.25 -15.33
N LEU A 44 -10.89 7.06 -15.05
CA LEU A 44 -10.73 7.80 -13.81
C LEU A 44 -10.53 9.30 -14.07
N ASP A 45 -11.10 10.15 -13.22
CA ASP A 45 -10.91 11.60 -13.27
C ASP A 45 -9.50 11.99 -12.84
N SER A 46 -8.86 12.93 -13.55
CA SER A 46 -7.50 13.37 -13.18
C SER A 46 -7.42 13.99 -11.79
N ASP A 47 -8.47 14.71 -11.40
CA ASP A 47 -8.52 15.39 -10.10
C ASP A 47 -8.65 14.35 -8.97
N GLU A 48 -9.43 13.29 -9.17
CA GLU A 48 -9.56 12.21 -8.20
C GLU A 48 -8.30 11.35 -8.14
N VAL A 49 -7.65 11.09 -9.28
CA VAL A 49 -6.37 10.37 -9.30
C VAL A 49 -5.29 11.15 -8.56
N ARG A 50 -5.29 12.49 -8.61
CA ARG A 50 -4.38 13.30 -7.80
C ARG A 50 -4.63 13.16 -6.30
N LEU A 51 -5.89 12.99 -5.88
CA LEU A 51 -6.28 12.91 -4.47
C LEU A 51 -6.15 11.48 -3.90
N PHE A 52 -6.56 10.48 -4.68
CA PHE A 52 -6.74 9.10 -4.23
C PHE A 52 -5.83 8.09 -4.95
N GLY A 53 -5.09 8.52 -5.98
CA GLY A 53 -4.24 7.66 -6.78
C GLY A 53 -5.03 6.53 -7.44
N VAL A 54 -4.51 5.31 -7.31
CA VAL A 54 -5.10 4.07 -7.85
C VAL A 54 -6.45 3.70 -7.20
N ARG A 55 -6.81 4.38 -6.10
CA ARG A 55 -8.09 4.19 -5.38
C ARG A 55 -9.15 5.23 -5.76
N ALA A 56 -8.90 6.05 -6.77
CA ALA A 56 -9.89 6.99 -7.30
C ALA A 56 -11.16 6.27 -7.73
N ASN A 57 -12.30 6.98 -7.70
CA ASN A 57 -13.57 6.37 -8.01
C ASN A 57 -13.72 6.24 -9.54
N PRO A 58 -14.04 5.04 -10.06
CA PRO A 58 -14.39 4.88 -11.46
C PRO A 58 -15.52 5.80 -11.88
N VAL A 59 -15.38 6.45 -13.04
CA VAL A 59 -16.47 7.27 -13.58
C VAL A 59 -17.59 6.34 -14.05
N GLU A 60 -18.83 6.64 -13.66
CA GLU A 60 -20.00 5.83 -14.01
C GLU A 60 -20.21 5.77 -15.55
N PRO A 61 -20.34 4.56 -16.15
CA PRO A 61 -20.47 4.38 -17.59
C PRO A 61 -21.60 5.12 -18.31
N PRO A 62 -22.82 5.29 -17.74
CA PRO A 62 -23.89 6.03 -18.42
C PRO A 62 -23.67 7.55 -18.41
N ARG A 63 -22.63 8.06 -17.75
CA ARG A 63 -22.33 9.49 -17.67
C ARG A 63 -21.51 9.92 -18.89
N SER A 64 -21.78 11.11 -19.42
CA SER A 64 -20.92 11.72 -20.43
C SER A 64 -19.66 12.32 -19.78
N LEU A 65 -18.53 12.26 -20.51
CA LEU A 65 -17.30 12.92 -20.11
C LEU A 65 -17.50 14.44 -20.14
N ARG A 66 -17.00 15.14 -19.12
CA ARG A 66 -17.11 16.60 -19.06
C ARG A 66 -16.09 17.23 -20.01
N PRO A 67 -16.47 18.28 -20.75
CA PRO A 67 -15.52 18.99 -21.60
C PRO A 67 -14.43 19.65 -20.75
N LYS A 68 -13.22 19.75 -21.32
CA LYS A 68 -12.02 20.37 -20.71
C LYS A 68 -11.55 19.70 -19.40
N LYS A 69 -12.01 18.49 -19.10
CA LYS A 69 -11.50 17.65 -18.02
C LYS A 69 -10.59 16.57 -18.60
N LEU A 70 -9.57 16.19 -17.83
CA LEU A 70 -8.65 15.10 -18.17
C LEU A 70 -9.11 13.82 -17.49
N TYR A 71 -9.06 12.73 -18.26
CA TYR A 71 -9.47 11.41 -17.83
C TYR A 71 -8.36 10.41 -18.15
N PHE A 72 -8.12 9.48 -17.24
CA PHE A 72 -7.15 8.40 -17.41
C PHE A 72 -7.89 7.11 -17.69
N LEU A 73 -7.53 6.44 -18.79
CA LEU A 73 -7.93 5.07 -19.08
C LEU A 73 -6.85 4.14 -18.54
N VAL A 74 -7.15 3.38 -17.49
CA VAL A 74 -6.16 2.58 -16.75
C VAL A 74 -6.63 1.14 -16.61
N GLU A 75 -5.74 0.19 -16.87
CA GLU A 75 -5.92 -1.20 -16.47
C GLU A 75 -5.53 -1.34 -14.98
N LEU A 76 -6.53 -1.59 -14.12
CA LEU A 76 -6.26 -1.79 -12.70
C LEU A 76 -5.75 -3.23 -12.49
N PRO A 77 -4.60 -3.41 -11.79
CA PRO A 77 -4.11 -4.74 -11.50
C PRO A 77 -5.16 -5.49 -10.69
N LYS A 78 -5.63 -6.62 -11.22
CA LYS A 78 -6.57 -7.50 -10.52
C LYS A 78 -5.90 -7.93 -9.22
N ALA A 79 -6.39 -7.40 -8.10
CA ALA A 79 -5.93 -7.89 -6.81
C ALA A 79 -6.13 -9.41 -6.83
N PRO A 80 -5.12 -10.22 -6.48
CA PRO A 80 -5.34 -11.65 -6.34
C PRO A 80 -6.49 -11.79 -5.35
N ASP A 81 -7.45 -12.65 -5.66
CA ASP A 81 -8.62 -12.98 -4.82
C ASP A 81 -8.15 -13.70 -3.54
N ARG A 82 -7.29 -13.04 -2.78
CA ARG A 82 -6.93 -13.37 -1.42
C ARG A 82 -8.01 -12.70 -0.60
N GLY A 83 -9.19 -13.32 -0.61
CA GLY A 83 -10.29 -12.97 0.28
C GLY A 83 -9.71 -12.62 1.64
N VAL A 84 -10.07 -11.43 2.14
CA VAL A 84 -9.58 -10.86 3.39
C VAL A 84 -9.50 -11.99 4.41
N ARG A 85 -8.29 -12.49 4.70
CA ARG A 85 -8.08 -13.49 5.73
C ARG A 85 -8.27 -12.78 7.07
N ARG A 86 -9.52 -12.47 7.39
CA ARG A 86 -9.92 -12.26 8.78
C ARG A 86 -9.53 -13.56 9.45
N ALA A 87 -8.55 -13.51 10.33
CA ALA A 87 -8.23 -14.60 11.22
C ALA A 87 -9.49 -14.86 12.06
N ARG A 88 -10.39 -15.72 11.56
CA ARG A 88 -11.50 -16.22 12.33
C ARG A 88 -10.88 -17.21 13.29
N SER A 89 -10.82 -16.85 14.57
CA SER A 89 -10.64 -17.81 15.66
C SER A 89 -11.89 -18.69 15.75
N GLY A 90 -12.14 -19.48 14.70
CA GLY A 90 -13.36 -20.25 14.49
C GLY A 90 -13.32 -21.67 15.05
N ALA A 91 -12.22 -22.10 15.66
CA ALA A 91 -12.03 -23.48 16.09
C ALA A 91 -11.92 -23.67 17.62
N LEU A 92 -11.86 -22.59 18.40
CA LEU A 92 -11.80 -22.70 19.85
C LEU A 92 -13.14 -22.30 20.44
N HIS A 93 -13.92 -23.29 20.89
CA HIS A 93 -15.14 -23.11 21.70
C HIS A 93 -14.79 -22.63 23.12
N VAL A 94 -13.96 -21.59 23.21
CA VAL A 94 -13.61 -20.98 24.49
C VAL A 94 -14.67 -19.95 24.83
N GLY A 95 -15.42 -20.21 25.91
CA GLY A 95 -16.43 -19.28 26.41
C GLY A 95 -15.81 -17.95 26.85
N ALA A 96 -16.60 -16.87 26.90
CA ALA A 96 -16.11 -15.57 27.37
C ALA A 96 -15.44 -15.64 28.76
N LYS A 97 -15.93 -16.54 29.62
CA LYS A 97 -15.37 -16.83 30.94
C LYS A 97 -13.98 -17.46 30.86
N GLU A 98 -13.83 -18.53 30.10
CA GLU A 98 -12.55 -19.24 29.93
C GLU A 98 -11.50 -18.32 29.26
N ARG A 99 -11.94 -17.48 28.31
CA ARG A 99 -11.10 -16.43 27.72
C ARG A 99 -10.60 -15.42 28.77
N LEU A 100 -11.47 -15.01 29.69
CA LEU A 100 -11.14 -14.06 30.76
C LEU A 100 -10.21 -14.69 31.80
N GLU A 101 -10.46 -15.93 32.20
CA GLU A 101 -9.62 -16.68 33.14
C GLU A 101 -8.21 -16.89 32.57
N GLY A 102 -8.10 -17.28 31.30
CA GLY A 102 -6.80 -17.38 30.61
C GLY A 102 -6.04 -16.05 30.57
N LEU A 103 -6.74 -14.94 30.33
CA LEU A 103 -6.14 -13.60 30.38
C LEU A 103 -5.68 -13.21 31.80
N MET A 104 -6.47 -13.53 32.83
CA MET A 104 -6.13 -13.26 34.23
C MET A 104 -4.95 -14.09 34.72
N LEU A 105 -4.88 -15.37 34.33
CA LEU A 105 -3.73 -16.25 34.61
C LEU A 105 -2.47 -15.76 33.90
N SER A 106 -2.58 -15.39 32.62
CA SER A 106 -1.46 -14.79 31.87
C SER A 106 -0.95 -13.52 32.55
N ARG A 107 -1.84 -12.67 33.07
CA ARG A 107 -1.48 -11.46 33.83
C ARG A 107 -0.75 -11.74 35.15
N ARG A 108 -0.95 -12.89 35.79
CA ARG A 108 -0.18 -13.31 36.98
C ARG A 108 1.18 -13.92 36.61
N SER A 109 1.32 -14.53 35.42
CA SER A 109 2.61 -15.06 34.93
C SER A 109 3.59 -13.96 34.49
N VAL A 110 3.08 -12.81 34.03
CA VAL A 110 3.94 -11.67 33.66
C VAL A 110 4.45 -10.90 34.87
N SER A 111 3.90 -11.09 36.08
CA SER A 111 4.48 -10.50 37.30
C SER A 111 5.79 -11.18 37.72
N ASP A 112 5.94 -12.50 37.54
CA ASP A 112 7.20 -13.19 37.86
C ASP A 112 8.27 -13.01 36.78
N LEU A 113 7.87 -12.87 35.51
CA LEU A 113 8.79 -12.57 34.41
C LEU A 113 9.08 -11.07 34.25
N ALA A 114 8.23 -10.16 34.75
CA ALA A 114 8.57 -8.73 34.80
C ALA A 114 9.74 -8.46 35.75
N SER A 115 9.99 -9.32 36.73
CA SER A 115 11.20 -9.26 37.57
C SER A 115 12.48 -9.54 36.76
N VAL A 116 12.39 -10.33 35.68
CA VAL A 116 13.50 -10.63 34.77
C VAL A 116 13.54 -9.67 33.58
N ALA A 117 12.38 -9.24 33.06
CA ALA A 117 12.28 -8.28 31.95
C ALA A 117 12.41 -6.81 32.38
N GLY A 118 12.23 -6.50 33.67
CA GLY A 118 12.35 -5.16 34.23
C GLY A 118 13.80 -4.68 34.40
N ARG A 119 14.79 -5.56 34.21
CA ARG A 119 16.22 -5.19 34.28
C ARG A 119 16.92 -5.06 32.93
N SER A 120 16.24 -5.30 31.82
CA SER A 120 16.81 -5.08 30.49
C SER A 120 15.70 -4.68 29.53
N GLY A 121 15.81 -3.52 28.89
CA GLY A 121 14.83 -2.94 27.96
C GLY A 121 14.61 -3.73 26.66
N ARG A 122 14.49 -5.06 26.76
CA ARG A 122 14.41 -5.99 25.64
C ARG A 122 12.97 -6.45 25.47
N ARG A 123 12.26 -5.77 24.56
CA ARG A 123 10.97 -6.25 24.05
C ARG A 123 11.21 -7.52 23.24
N VAL A 124 10.97 -8.68 23.83
CA VAL A 124 10.89 -9.96 23.11
C VAL A 124 9.57 -9.97 22.35
N CYS A 125 9.62 -9.80 21.03
CA CYS A 125 8.47 -10.00 20.17
C CYS A 125 8.42 -11.46 19.74
N PHE A 126 7.44 -12.22 20.24
CA PHE A 126 7.09 -13.52 19.67
C PHE A 126 6.34 -13.28 18.35
N SER A 127 6.91 -13.71 17.23
CA SER A 127 6.24 -13.74 15.94
C SER A 127 6.01 -15.20 15.57
N GLU A 128 4.78 -15.69 15.76
CA GLU A 128 4.34 -16.89 15.05
C GLU A 128 4.10 -16.50 13.59
N GLY A 129 5.09 -16.78 12.75
CA GLY A 129 5.03 -16.57 11.30
C GLY A 129 5.62 -17.80 10.61
N GLY A 130 4.72 -18.66 10.12
CA GLY A 130 5.05 -19.93 9.48
C GLY A 130 5.79 -19.79 8.15
N GLY A 131 6.56 -20.84 7.83
CA GLY A 131 7.20 -21.01 6.53
C GLY A 131 8.32 -22.06 6.54
N GLY A 132 7.92 -23.35 6.58
CA GLY A 132 8.59 -24.46 5.88
C GLY A 132 9.90 -25.01 6.46
N GLY A 133 9.84 -26.19 7.08
CA GLY A 133 10.97 -27.12 7.11
C GLY A 133 11.20 -27.84 8.44
N SER A 134 10.59 -29.01 8.56
CA SER A 134 10.99 -30.14 9.43
C SER A 134 10.86 -29.99 10.95
N GLY A 135 10.38 -31.07 11.57
CA GLY A 135 10.01 -31.15 12.99
C GLY A 135 11.13 -30.78 13.98
N GLY A 136 10.70 -30.23 15.11
CA GLY A 136 11.53 -29.85 16.24
C GLY A 136 11.17 -28.45 16.71
N GLY A 137 10.83 -28.29 17.99
CA GLY A 137 10.37 -27.02 18.61
C GLY A 137 11.42 -25.91 18.62
N ALA A 138 11.80 -25.41 17.45
CA ALA A 138 12.76 -24.32 17.29
C ALA A 138 12.05 -22.98 17.41
N VAL A 139 12.35 -22.26 18.50
CA VAL A 139 11.86 -20.89 18.74
C VAL A 139 12.68 -19.90 17.91
N ARG A 140 12.02 -19.09 17.09
CA ARG A 140 12.66 -18.00 16.33
C ARG A 140 12.58 -16.70 17.13
N LEU A 141 13.74 -16.13 17.46
CA LEU A 141 13.85 -14.86 18.18
C LEU A 141 14.27 -13.73 17.23
N LYS A 142 13.60 -12.57 17.33
CA LYS A 142 14.02 -11.34 16.66
C LYS A 142 14.58 -10.38 17.70
N MET A 143 15.81 -9.92 17.50
CA MET A 143 16.51 -9.00 18.39
C MET A 143 17.09 -7.82 17.61
N ARG A 144 17.38 -6.72 18.31
CA ARG A 144 18.07 -5.55 17.74
C ARG A 144 19.48 -5.51 18.32
N LEU A 145 20.48 -5.38 17.46
CA LEU A 145 21.89 -5.23 17.83
C LEU A 145 22.43 -3.90 17.30
N PRO A 146 23.30 -3.20 18.04
CA PRO A 146 24.00 -2.01 17.54
C PRO A 146 24.81 -2.35 16.29
N LYS A 147 24.73 -1.49 15.26
CA LYS A 147 25.45 -1.71 14.00
C LYS A 147 26.97 -1.81 14.20
N ALA A 148 27.53 -0.99 15.08
CA ALA A 148 28.96 -0.97 15.37
C ALA A 148 29.48 -2.26 16.03
N GLU A 149 28.64 -2.98 16.79
CA GLU A 149 29.02 -4.27 17.38
C GLU A 149 28.96 -5.39 16.36
N VAL A 150 27.95 -5.37 15.48
CA VAL A 150 27.82 -6.34 14.38
C VAL A 150 28.99 -6.20 13.41
N GLU A 151 29.38 -4.97 13.07
CA GLU A 151 30.50 -4.69 12.18
C GLU A 151 31.83 -5.25 12.71
N LYS A 152 32.15 -4.99 14.00
CA LYS A 152 33.36 -5.56 14.65
C LYS A 152 33.37 -7.08 14.66
N VAL A 153 32.22 -7.71 14.90
CA VAL A 153 32.11 -9.18 14.94
C VAL A 153 32.31 -9.77 13.54
N VAL A 154 31.78 -9.11 12.51
CA VAL A 154 31.96 -9.53 11.11
C VAL A 154 33.41 -9.36 10.67
N GLU A 155 34.05 -8.23 10.98
CA GLU A 155 35.46 -7.97 10.61
C GLU A 155 36.45 -8.92 11.31
N ALA A 156 36.17 -9.31 12.55
CA ALA A 156 37.04 -10.20 13.31
C ALA A 156 36.85 -11.69 12.97
N SER A 157 35.88 -12.04 12.12
CA SER A 157 35.55 -13.42 11.76
C SER A 157 36.01 -13.73 10.35
N ALA A 158 36.48 -14.96 10.12
CA ALA A 158 36.86 -15.39 8.77
C ALA A 158 35.63 -15.78 7.93
N ASP A 159 34.61 -16.36 8.57
CA ASP A 159 33.44 -16.95 7.91
C ASP A 159 32.10 -16.51 8.51
N ALA A 160 31.03 -16.63 7.72
CA ALA A 160 29.67 -16.27 8.13
C ALA A 160 29.13 -17.15 9.28
N SER A 161 29.55 -18.42 9.36
CA SER A 161 29.22 -19.32 10.47
C SER A 161 29.87 -18.87 11.78
N GLU A 162 31.15 -18.50 11.72
CA GLU A 162 31.90 -17.99 12.87
C GLU A 162 31.33 -16.65 13.36
N ALA A 163 30.96 -15.75 12.43
CA ALA A 163 30.29 -14.50 12.77
C ALA A 163 28.94 -14.75 13.46
N ALA A 164 28.14 -15.72 12.98
CA ALA A 164 26.87 -16.08 13.60
C ALA A 164 27.05 -16.63 15.02
N GLU A 165 28.02 -17.51 15.24
CA GLU A 165 28.34 -18.03 16.57
C GLU A 165 28.78 -16.93 17.53
N ARG A 166 29.61 -16.00 17.08
CA ARG A 166 30.05 -14.85 17.87
C ARG A 166 28.90 -13.88 18.17
N ILE A 167 27.98 -13.66 17.23
CA ILE A 167 26.76 -12.88 17.47
C ILE A 167 25.88 -13.57 18.52
N VAL A 168 25.70 -14.89 18.44
CA VAL A 168 24.93 -15.65 19.45
C VAL A 168 25.59 -15.54 20.82
N ARG A 169 26.92 -15.69 20.90
CA ARG A 169 27.68 -15.53 22.14
C ARG A 169 27.50 -14.14 22.74
N LEU A 170 27.64 -13.08 21.93
CA LEU A 170 27.39 -11.70 22.36
C LEU A 170 25.98 -11.52 22.93
N CYS A 171 24.99 -12.19 22.33
CA CYS A 171 23.60 -12.12 22.79
C CYS A 171 23.33 -12.90 24.08
N MET A 172 24.16 -13.89 24.39
CA MET A 172 24.10 -14.69 25.61
C MET A 172 24.91 -14.05 26.75
N GLU A 173 26.02 -13.38 26.44
CA GLU A 173 26.93 -12.75 27.40
C GLU A 173 26.57 -11.28 27.72
N GLY A 174 25.94 -10.56 26.78
CA GLY A 174 25.55 -9.14 26.90
C GLY A 174 24.40 -8.84 27.88
N GLY A 175 24.16 -9.71 28.85
CA GLY A 175 23.23 -9.48 29.97
C GLY A 175 23.84 -8.64 31.11
N GLY A 176 25.11 -8.25 31.02
CA GLY A 176 25.76 -7.42 32.03
C GLY A 176 26.93 -6.62 31.47
N VAL A 177 27.07 -5.40 31.99
CA VAL A 177 28.19 -4.46 31.83
C VAL A 177 28.07 -3.49 30.64
N ASN A 178 27.59 -2.28 30.93
CA ASN A 178 28.33 -1.02 30.77
C ASN A 178 27.46 0.18 31.21
N ASP A 179 27.32 0.39 32.52
CA ASP A 179 27.05 1.72 33.08
C ASP A 179 28.38 2.24 33.62
N LYS A 180 28.89 3.31 33.00
CA LYS A 180 29.94 4.17 33.55
C LYS A 180 29.55 5.61 33.27
#